data_AF-A0A0R3C1X7-F1
#
_entry.id   AF-A0A0R3C1X7-F1
#
_cell.length_a   1.000
_cell.length_b   1.000
_cell.length_c   1.000
_cell.angle_alpha   90.00
_cell.angle_beta   90.00
_cell.angle_gamma   90.00
#
_symmetry.space_group_name_H-M   'P 1'
#
loop_
_entity.id
_entity.type
_entity.pdbx_description
1 polymer ?
#
loop_
_entity_poly.entity_id
_entity_poly.type
_entity_poly.pdbx_seq_one_letter_code
_entity_poly.pdbx_strand_id
1 'polypeptide(L)'
;METLTTLKVIHITATVLLLLSGLGLAVLAWRKRSAGPAATVQRPWAFVWLLMGICLVSMPFTGWWLVHLLGWPLGQTWILGSSILYTVAALAWFWLVARLNRLRKGEGGSLNFTLVLAVVSLVGFVAIAGLMGAKPV
;
A
#
# COMPACT_ATOMS: atom_id res chain seq x y z
N MET A 1 11.64 -21.62 -15.50
CA MET A 1 12.51 -20.44 -15.27
C MET A 1 11.81 -19.15 -15.67
N GLU A 2 11.19 -19.05 -16.85
CA GLU A 2 10.56 -17.80 -17.31
C GLU A 2 9.39 -17.31 -16.45
N THR A 3 8.49 -18.21 -16.02
CA THR A 3 7.32 -17.87 -15.20
C THR A 3 7.69 -17.26 -13.85
N LEU A 4 8.71 -17.81 -13.18
CA LEU A 4 9.19 -17.30 -11.90
C LEU A 4 9.76 -15.88 -12.03
N THR A 5 10.59 -15.64 -13.05
CA THR A 5 11.19 -14.32 -13.30
C THR A 5 10.12 -13.29 -13.63
N THR A 6 9.19 -13.62 -14.52
CA THR A 6 8.07 -12.72 -14.88
C THR A 6 7.24 -12.36 -13.66
N LEU A 7 6.86 -13.35 -12.85
CA LEU A 7 6.06 -13.10 -11.65
C LEU A 7 6.81 -12.23 -10.62
N LYS A 8 8.11 -12.46 -10.45
CA LYS A 8 8.96 -11.65 -9.57
C LYS A 8 9.04 -10.20 -10.04
N VAL A 9 9.18 -9.98 -11.35
CA VAL A 9 9.18 -8.63 -11.95
C VAL A 9 7.83 -7.95 -11.74
N ILE A 10 6.70 -8.64 -11.97
CA ILE A 10 5.35 -8.10 -11.74
C ILE A 10 5.20 -7.68 -10.27
N HIS A 11 5.58 -8.56 -9.34
CA HIS A 11 5.47 -8.30 -7.91
C HIS A 11 6.30 -7.09 -7.48
N ILE A 12 7.58 -7.03 -7.88
CA ILE A 12 8.46 -5.89 -7.57
C ILE A 12 7.92 -4.60 -8.19
N THR A 13 7.46 -4.65 -9.44
CA THR A 13 6.90 -3.48 -10.14
C THR A 13 5.65 -2.98 -9.42
N ALA A 14 4.75 -3.87 -8.99
CA ALA A 14 3.58 -3.51 -8.20
C ALA A 14 3.99 -2.87 -6.86
N THR A 15 5.07 -3.34 -6.21
CA THR A 15 5.55 -2.77 -4.94
C THR A 15 6.06 -1.36 -5.15
N VAL A 16 6.88 -1.16 -6.19
CA VAL A 16 7.42 0.16 -6.53
C VAL A 16 6.29 1.13 -6.87
N LEU A 17 5.31 0.71 -7.68
CA LEU A 17 4.16 1.55 -8.03
C LEU A 17 3.30 1.90 -6.80
N LEU A 18 3.07 0.95 -5.90
CA LEU A 18 2.35 1.17 -4.65
C LEU A 18 3.04 2.25 -3.80
N LEU A 19 4.35 2.11 -3.61
CA LEU A 19 5.14 3.04 -2.79
C LEU A 19 5.25 4.43 -3.41
N LEU A 20 5.51 4.52 -4.72
CA LEU A 20 5.54 5.80 -5.44
C LEU A 20 4.19 6.51 -5.41
N SER A 21 3.09 5.76 -5.55
CA SER A 21 1.73 6.32 -5.43
C SER A 21 1.48 6.88 -4.04
N GLY A 22 1.84 6.13 -2.99
CA GLY A 22 1.68 6.57 -1.61
C GLY A 22 2.50 7.82 -1.29
N LEU A 23 3.76 7.85 -1.72
CA LEU A 23 4.64 9.00 -1.56
C LEU A 23 4.12 10.22 -2.34
N GLY A 24 3.69 10.04 -3.59
CA GLY A 24 3.11 11.11 -4.41
C GLY A 24 1.87 11.73 -3.77
N LEU A 25 0.98 10.91 -3.21
CA LEU A 25 -0.20 11.37 -2.49
C LEU A 25 0.16 12.08 -1.18
N ALA A 26 1.17 11.62 -0.46
CA ALA A 26 1.67 12.31 0.75
C ALA A 26 2.26 13.68 0.44
N VAL A 27 3.11 13.77 -0.60
CA VAL A 27 3.69 15.04 -1.07
C VAL A 27 2.58 15.99 -1.55
N LEU A 28 1.58 15.48 -2.26
CA LEU A 28 0.42 16.27 -2.68
C LEU A 28 -0.37 16.79 -1.48
N ALA A 29 -0.64 15.94 -0.48
CA ALA A 29 -1.35 16.33 0.74
C ALA A 29 -0.59 17.44 1.49
N TRP A 30 0.73 17.34 1.54
CA TRP A 30 1.60 18.37 2.11
C TRP A 30 1.53 19.68 1.32
N ARG A 31 1.70 19.62 -0.01
CA ARG A 31 1.64 20.79 -0.90
C ARG A 31 0.27 21.47 -0.86
N LYS A 32 -0.81 20.70 -0.74
CA LYS A 32 -2.20 21.19 -0.68
C LYS A 32 -2.77 21.21 0.73
N ARG A 33 -1.94 21.37 1.77
CA ARG A 33 -2.40 21.41 3.17
C ARG A 33 -3.47 22.49 3.45
N SER A 34 -3.44 23.61 2.72
CA SER A 34 -4.45 24.68 2.83
C SER A 34 -5.80 24.33 2.21
N ALA A 35 -5.84 23.46 1.19
CA ALA A 35 -7.06 22.98 0.56
C ALA A 35 -7.68 21.77 1.28
N GLY A 36 -6.96 21.22 2.27
CA GLY A 36 -7.39 20.06 3.05
C GLY A 36 -7.11 18.71 2.37
N PRO A 37 -7.16 17.61 3.14
CA PRO A 37 -6.74 16.29 2.69
C PRO A 37 -7.65 15.69 1.60
N ALA A 38 -8.89 16.18 1.48
CA ALA A 38 -9.83 15.76 0.44
C ALA A 38 -9.36 16.06 -1.00
N ALA A 39 -8.40 16.97 -1.17
CA ALA A 39 -7.79 17.28 -2.47
C ALA A 39 -7.10 16.05 -3.11
N THR A 40 -6.69 15.07 -2.30
CA THR A 40 -6.02 13.85 -2.77
C THR A 40 -6.96 12.85 -3.44
N VAL A 41 -8.28 12.91 -3.17
CA VAL A 41 -9.29 11.99 -3.74
C VAL A 41 -10.10 12.63 -4.87
N GLN A 42 -9.75 13.85 -5.27
CA GLN A 42 -10.35 14.55 -6.41
C GLN A 42 -9.63 14.17 -7.72
N ARG A 43 -10.29 14.37 -8.87
CA ARG A 43 -9.62 14.19 -10.18
C ARG A 43 -8.49 15.22 -10.33
N PRO A 44 -7.31 14.86 -10.86
CA PRO A 44 -6.95 13.55 -11.45
C PRO A 44 -6.44 12.49 -10.45
N TRP A 45 -6.16 12.88 -9.20
CA TRP A 45 -5.50 12.05 -8.18
C TRP A 45 -6.31 10.83 -7.71
N ALA A 46 -7.62 10.82 -7.92
CA ALA A 46 -8.44 9.63 -7.76
C ALA A 46 -7.90 8.43 -8.58
N PHE A 47 -7.30 8.67 -9.75
CA PHE A 47 -6.66 7.61 -10.54
C PHE A 47 -5.47 6.97 -9.82
N VAL A 48 -4.68 7.77 -9.08
CA VAL A 48 -3.55 7.28 -8.30
C VAL A 48 -4.02 6.37 -7.16
N TRP A 49 -5.13 6.70 -6.49
CA TRP A 49 -5.73 5.79 -5.50
C TRP A 49 -6.23 4.49 -6.12
N LEU A 50 -6.82 4.53 -7.31
CA LEU A 50 -7.24 3.32 -8.04
C LEU A 50 -6.05 2.45 -8.42
N LEU A 51 -5.00 3.04 -8.99
CA LEU A 51 -3.75 2.36 -9.30
C LEU A 51 -3.15 1.70 -8.05
N MET A 52 -3.10 2.45 -6.94
CA MET A 52 -2.60 1.95 -5.66
C MET A 52 -3.44 0.78 -5.16
N GLY A 53 -4.77 0.84 -5.28
CA GLY A 53 -5.68 -0.27 -4.95
C GLY A 53 -5.47 -1.51 -5.81
N ILE A 54 -5.23 -1.36 -7.12
CA ILE A 54 -4.91 -2.47 -8.03
C ILE A 54 -3.58 -3.12 -7.62
N CYS A 55 -2.53 -2.33 -7.40
CA CYS A 55 -1.25 -2.84 -6.92
C CYS A 55 -1.40 -3.58 -5.59
N LEU A 56 -2.15 -3.01 -4.65
CA LEU A 56 -2.42 -3.61 -3.35
C LEU A 56 -3.09 -4.97 -3.52
N VAL A 57 -4.23 -5.05 -4.23
CA VAL A 57 -4.95 -6.31 -4.44
C VAL A 57 -4.11 -7.35 -5.17
N SER A 58 -3.20 -6.95 -6.08
CA SER A 58 -2.33 -7.88 -6.81
C SER A 58 -1.24 -8.55 -5.95
N MET A 59 -0.86 -7.93 -4.82
CA MET A 59 0.21 -8.41 -3.93
C MET A 59 -0.01 -9.81 -3.34
N PRO A 60 -1.16 -10.12 -2.70
CA PRO A 60 -1.38 -11.43 -2.09
C PRO A 60 -1.34 -12.55 -3.13
N PHE A 61 -1.87 -12.33 -4.35
CA PHE A 61 -1.84 -13.33 -5.41
C PHE A 61 -0.43 -13.58 -5.92
N THR A 62 0.29 -12.52 -6.25
CA THR A 62 1.66 -12.62 -6.78
C THR A 62 2.64 -13.14 -5.73
N GLY A 63 2.50 -12.72 -4.47
CA GLY A 63 3.30 -13.19 -3.35
C GLY A 63 3.05 -14.67 -3.02
N TRP A 64 1.78 -15.10 -2.96
CA TRP A 64 1.44 -16.51 -2.73
C TRP A 64 2.02 -17.42 -3.82
N TRP A 65 1.88 -17.01 -5.07
CA TRP A 65 2.36 -17.79 -6.20
C TRP A 65 3.89 -17.88 -6.23
N LEU A 66 4.60 -16.83 -5.82
CA LEU A 66 6.06 -16.87 -5.63
C LEU A 66 6.47 -17.86 -4.54
N VAL A 67 5.80 -17.84 -3.38
CA VAL A 67 6.08 -18.76 -2.28
C VAL A 67 5.83 -20.21 -2.70
N HIS A 68 4.73 -20.46 -3.43
CA HIS A 68 4.39 -21.77 -3.96
C HIS A 68 5.44 -22.29 -4.95
N LEU A 69 5.88 -21.47 -5.91
CA LEU A 69 6.89 -21.86 -6.90
C LEU A 69 8.29 -22.08 -6.30
N LEU A 70 8.62 -21.37 -5.21
CA LEU A 70 9.90 -21.51 -4.51
C LEU A 70 9.89 -22.61 -3.44
N GLY A 71 8.73 -23.21 -3.15
CA GLY A 71 8.58 -24.23 -2.11
C GLY A 71 8.82 -23.71 -0.70
N TRP A 72 8.64 -22.41 -0.45
CA TRP A 72 8.91 -21.82 0.85
C TRP A 72 7.78 -22.09 1.85
N PRO A 73 8.10 -22.43 3.12
CA PRO A 73 7.06 -22.64 4.11
C PRO A 73 6.46 -21.29 4.55
N LEU A 74 5.13 -21.18 4.52
CA LEU A 74 4.40 -19.97 4.93
C LEU A 74 4.67 -19.56 6.39
N GLY A 75 5.16 -20.49 7.22
CA GLY A 75 5.57 -20.23 8.59
C GLY A 75 6.91 -19.50 8.74
N GLN A 76 7.63 -19.17 7.67
CA GLN A 76 8.82 -18.33 7.79
C GLN A 76 8.44 -16.97 8.38
N THR A 77 9.20 -16.54 9.39
CA THR A 77 8.91 -15.34 10.18
C THR A 77 8.76 -14.08 9.33
N TRP A 78 9.54 -13.93 8.26
CA TRP A 78 9.42 -12.79 7.35
C TRP A 78 8.19 -12.87 6.42
N ILE A 79 7.74 -14.07 6.04
CA ILE A 79 6.49 -14.26 5.27
C ILE A 79 5.28 -13.96 6.15
N LEU A 80 5.27 -14.51 7.36
CA LEU A 80 4.18 -14.29 8.31
C LEU A 80 4.13 -12.82 8.76
N GLY A 81 5.29 -12.27 9.11
CA GLY A 81 5.42 -10.86 9.51
C GLY A 81 4.99 -9.90 8.41
N SER A 82 5.40 -10.15 7.15
CA SER A 82 4.94 -9.33 6.02
C SER A 82 3.45 -9.48 5.74
N SER A 83 2.87 -10.68 5.93
CA SER A 83 1.42 -10.92 5.77
C SER A 83 0.58 -10.17 6.80
N ILE A 84 1.03 -10.16 8.07
CA ILE A 84 0.38 -9.41 9.15
C ILE A 84 0.48 -7.90 8.87
N LEU A 85 1.68 -7.41 8.58
CA LEU A 85 1.89 -5.99 8.24
C LEU A 85 1.06 -5.57 7.04
N TYR A 86 1.00 -6.41 6.01
CA TYR A 86 0.20 -6.16 4.81
C TYR A 86 -1.28 -6.01 5.16
N THR A 87 -1.82 -6.89 5.99
CA THR A 87 -3.23 -6.84 6.39
C THR A 87 -3.55 -5.55 7.15
N VAL A 88 -2.71 -5.19 8.12
CA VAL A 88 -2.88 -3.94 8.90
C VAL A 88 -2.78 -2.71 7.99
N ALA A 89 -1.76 -2.66 7.13
CA ALA A 89 -1.55 -1.55 6.21
C ALA A 89 -2.67 -1.42 5.17
N ALA A 90 -3.16 -2.53 4.63
CA ALA A 90 -4.27 -2.58 3.68
C ALA A 90 -5.59 -2.12 4.30
N LEU A 91 -5.90 -2.56 5.53
CA LEU A 91 -7.08 -2.10 6.27
C LEU A 91 -6.99 -0.60 6.60
N ALA A 92 -5.82 -0.13 7.05
CA ALA A 92 -5.58 1.27 7.32
C ALA A 92 -5.75 2.13 6.05
N TRP A 93 -5.21 1.66 4.92
CA TRP A 93 -5.36 2.29 3.61
C TRP A 93 -6.82 2.35 3.15
N PHE A 94 -7.55 1.23 3.25
CA PHE A 94 -8.97 1.18 2.87
C PHE A 94 -9.80 2.16 3.69
N TRP A 95 -9.59 2.20 5.01
CA TRP A 95 -10.27 3.13 5.89
C TRP A 95 -9.88 4.59 5.61
N LEU A 96 -8.60 4.84 5.31
CA LEU A 96 -8.13 6.17 4.91
C LEU A 96 -8.90 6.67 3.69
N VAL A 97 -9.01 5.87 2.63
CA VAL A 97 -9.76 6.23 1.42
C VAL A 97 -11.23 6.51 1.73
N ALA A 98 -11.88 5.67 2.54
CA ALA A 98 -13.25 5.88 2.97
C ALA A 98 -13.42 7.21 3.71
N ARG A 99 -12.49 7.54 4.63
CA ARG A 99 -12.53 8.81 5.36
C ARG A 99 -12.27 10.02 4.47
N LEU A 100 -11.31 9.94 3.55
CA LEU A 100 -11.04 11.02 2.61
C LEU A 100 -12.26 11.29 1.72
N ASN A 101 -12.98 10.24 1.31
CA ASN A 101 -14.24 10.37 0.58
C ASN A 101 -15.37 10.99 1.43
N ARG A 102 -15.46 10.68 2.73
CA ARG A 102 -16.40 11.34 3.65
C ARG A 102 -16.05 12.81 3.88
N LEU A 103 -14.77 13.13 4.07
CA LEU A 103 -14.28 14.50 4.17
C LEU A 103 -14.59 15.31 2.91
N ARG A 104 -14.47 14.69 1.73
CA ARG A 104 -14.88 15.31 0.46
C ARG A 104 -16.38 15.65 0.41
N LYS A 105 -17.24 14.87 1.08
CA LYS A 105 -18.69 15.11 1.16
C LYS A 105 -19.10 16.08 2.27
N GLY A 106 -18.14 16.61 3.04
CA GLY A 106 -18.41 17.50 4.18
C GLY A 106 -18.76 16.79 5.49
N GLU A 107 -18.76 15.45 5.52
CA GLU A 107 -19.13 14.63 6.70
C GLU A 107 -17.92 14.40 7.65
N GLY A 108 -17.09 15.43 7.82
CA GLY A 108 -15.73 15.30 8.37
C GLY A 108 -15.67 14.97 9.86
N GLY A 109 -14.77 14.05 10.23
CA GLY A 109 -14.32 13.81 11.60
C GLY A 109 -12.88 14.29 11.83
N SER A 110 -12.27 13.91 12.95
CA SER A 110 -10.90 14.29 13.33
C SER A 110 -9.86 14.09 12.21
N LEU A 111 -9.14 15.16 11.84
CA LEU A 111 -8.03 15.15 10.89
C LEU A 111 -6.82 14.36 11.40
N ASN A 112 -6.58 14.39 12.72
CA ASN A 112 -5.49 13.65 13.34
C ASN A 112 -5.63 12.15 13.10
N PHE A 113 -6.85 11.62 13.19
CA PHE A 113 -7.10 10.20 12.92
C PHE A 113 -6.85 9.84 11.45
N THR A 114 -7.23 10.70 10.51
CA THR A 114 -6.92 10.53 9.08
C THR A 114 -5.40 10.54 8.83
N LEU A 115 -4.65 11.40 9.53
CA LEU A 115 -3.19 11.42 9.46
C LEU A 115 -2.56 10.15 10.02
N VAL A 116 -3.05 9.64 11.15
CA VAL A 116 -2.59 8.36 11.73
C VAL A 116 -2.79 7.22 10.74
N LEU A 117 -3.97 7.11 10.11
CA LEU A 117 -4.21 6.08 9.09
C LEU A 117 -3.25 6.20 7.90
N ALA A 118 -2.97 7.43 7.45
CA ALA A 118 -2.00 7.68 6.38
C ALA A 118 -0.59 7.23 6.77
N VAL A 119 -0.11 7.60 7.96
CA VAL A 119 1.21 7.21 8.45
C VAL A 119 1.31 5.69 8.63
N VAL A 120 0.31 5.06 9.26
CA VAL A 120 0.28 3.60 9.47
C VAL A 120 0.34 2.85 8.15
N SER A 121 -0.45 3.26 7.15
CA SER A 121 -0.44 2.62 5.84
C SER A 121 0.91 2.78 5.12
N LEU A 122 1.47 4.00 5.10
CA LEU A 122 2.74 4.29 4.42
C LEU A 122 3.91 3.55 5.07
N VAL A 123 4.04 3.65 6.40
CA VAL A 123 5.09 2.96 7.15
C VAL A 123 4.94 1.45 7.02
N GLY A 124 3.71 0.93 7.07
CA GLY A 124 3.44 -0.50 6.87
C GLY A 124 3.93 -1.02 5.52
N PHE A 125 3.59 -0.32 4.42
CA PHE A 125 4.06 -0.73 3.09
C PHE A 125 5.57 -0.62 2.92
N VAL A 126 6.21 0.41 3.47
CA VAL A 126 7.66 0.56 3.46
C VAL A 126 8.34 -0.55 4.27
N ALA A 127 7.79 -0.90 5.44
CA ALA A 127 8.32 -1.96 6.28
C ALA A 127 8.27 -3.33 5.58
N ILE A 128 7.18 -3.64 4.86
CA ILE A 128 7.06 -4.87 4.07
C ILE A 128 8.14 -4.92 2.98
N ALA A 129 8.34 -3.81 2.25
CA ALA A 129 9.39 -3.74 1.23
C ALA A 129 10.80 -3.93 1.83
N GLY A 130 11.06 -3.37 3.02
CA GLY A 130 12.31 -3.58 3.76
C GLY A 130 12.52 -5.03 4.18
N LEU A 131 11.48 -5.69 4.71
CA LEU A 131 11.53 -7.10 5.10
C LEU A 131 11.83 -8.02 3.90
N MET A 132 11.32 -7.71 2.72
CA MET A 132 11.62 -8.45 1.50
C MET A 132 13.09 -8.32 1.06
N GLY A 133 13.72 -7.16 1.31
CA GLY A 133 15.13 -6.94 1.05
C GLY A 133 16.05 -7.59 2.08
N ALA A 134 15.62 -7.64 3.34
CA ALA A 134 16.39 -8.19 4.46
C ALA A 134 16.15 -9.70 4.71
N LYS A 135 15.45 -10.39 3.81
CA LYS A 135 15.16 -11.83 3.97
C LYS A 135 16.47 -12.62 4.16
N PRO A 136 16.52 -13.60 5.09
CA PRO A 136 17.69 -14.46 5.23
C PRO A 136 17.92 -15.24 3.94
N VAL A 137 19.18 -15.31 3.51
CA VAL A 137 19.64 -16.12 2.37
C VAL A 137 19.50 -17.61 2.64
#